data_AF-A0A6U3TXY9-F1
#
_entry.id   AF-A0A6U3TXY9-F1
#
_cell.length_a   1.000
_cell.length_b   1.000
_cell.length_c   1.000
_cell.angle_alpha   90.00
_cell.angle_beta   90.00
_cell.angle_gamma   90.00
#
_symmetry.space_group_name_H-M   'P 1'
#
loop_
_entity.id
_entity.type
_entity.pdbx_description
1 polymer ?
#
loop_
_entity_poly.entity_id
_entity_poly.type
_entity_poly.pdbx_seq_one_letter_code
_entity_poly.pdbx_strand_id
1 'polypeptide(L)'
;MTMTSTIVFACKSNSCRSQMAEGWAKNWMKNERSQLEARRRTDIITTEGDSQEEVQRDRRLQSFLDGLVVASVALDETSVSPLDVNDRLSSSPTSSLTSFFTRNNSVDTINSTSCVTCDGETCSSPLRRKKVKVKAIKAMAIDGVDISDATPKTIHDVLSSSSGGGGEEQLSLSRCSKSRSFSLLEMLRGVSLQMSLAYAGVVEVEDTPESEDVGTANTLDEQRSVDSLVVLCACADSLKQKLSDMSKETLNWNIDAPTASAKVGEGDMAYLRVSRQIRVKVETFMNHLKESVMNGNLDCCNNNESKSCNTELREQVVKRIV
;
A
#
# COMPACT_ATOMS: atom_id res chain seq x y z
N MET A 1 17.81 13.08 1.73
CA MET A 1 17.19 11.75 1.63
C MET A 1 15.69 11.94 1.81
N THR A 2 14.88 11.51 0.84
CA THR A 2 13.42 11.54 0.96
C THR A 2 12.98 10.40 1.89
N MET A 3 12.26 10.72 2.96
CA MET A 3 11.69 9.68 3.84
C MET A 3 10.57 8.97 3.10
N THR A 4 10.79 7.70 2.72
CA THR A 4 9.75 6.85 2.14
C THR A 4 9.00 6.15 3.25
N SER A 5 7.69 6.33 3.31
CA SER A 5 6.81 5.64 4.26
C SER A 5 5.81 4.79 3.51
N THR A 6 5.72 3.50 3.82
CA THR A 6 4.83 2.55 3.15
C THR A 6 3.73 2.09 4.09
N ILE A 7 2.48 2.41 3.74
CA ILE A 7 1.28 1.99 4.47
C ILE A 7 0.53 0.95 3.64
N VAL A 8 0.24 -0.20 4.25
CA VAL A 8 -0.48 -1.29 3.61
C VAL A 8 -1.79 -1.58 4.35
N PHE A 9 -2.90 -1.44 3.64
CA PHE A 9 -4.23 -1.83 4.12
C PHE A 9 -4.55 -3.28 3.73
N ALA A 10 -4.72 -4.15 4.72
CA ALA A 10 -4.94 -5.57 4.50
C ALA A 10 -6.37 -5.99 4.88
N CYS A 11 -7.00 -6.78 4.02
CA CYS A 11 -8.29 -7.40 4.29
C CYS A 11 -8.38 -8.76 3.61
N LYS A 12 -9.22 -9.67 4.12
CA LYS A 12 -9.38 -11.06 3.66
C LYS A 12 -9.30 -11.23 2.13
N SER A 13 -10.22 -10.60 1.39
CA SER A 13 -10.33 -10.78 -0.07
C SER A 13 -9.82 -9.59 -0.89
N ASN A 14 -9.32 -8.55 -0.24
CA ASN A 14 -8.99 -7.25 -0.86
C ASN A 14 -10.07 -6.63 -1.75
N SER A 15 -11.33 -7.08 -1.72
CA SER A 15 -12.34 -6.62 -2.69
C SER A 15 -13.23 -5.46 -2.20
N CYS A 16 -13.11 -5.08 -0.92
CA CYS A 16 -13.98 -4.10 -0.26
C CYS A 16 -13.21 -3.18 0.70
N ARG A 17 -13.07 -3.58 1.98
CA ARG A 17 -12.61 -2.71 3.09
C ARG A 17 -11.23 -2.10 2.84
N SER A 18 -10.25 -2.92 2.48
CA SER A 18 -8.88 -2.44 2.23
C SER A 18 -8.80 -1.49 1.03
N GLN A 19 -9.61 -1.71 -0.01
CA GLN A 19 -9.69 -0.84 -1.18
C GLN A 19 -10.38 0.49 -0.86
N MET A 20 -11.44 0.46 -0.05
CA MET A 20 -12.05 1.69 0.49
C MET A 20 -11.03 2.49 1.32
N ALA A 21 -10.23 1.82 2.16
CA ALA A 21 -9.21 2.46 2.98
C ALA A 21 -8.10 3.10 2.13
N GLU A 22 -7.58 2.37 1.13
CA GLU A 22 -6.62 2.91 0.16
C GLU A 22 -7.21 4.12 -0.59
N GLY A 23 -8.47 4.03 -1.04
CA GLY A 23 -9.16 5.14 -1.71
C GLY A 23 -9.28 6.39 -0.83
N TRP A 24 -9.67 6.22 0.45
CA TRP A 24 -9.74 7.33 1.41
C TRP A 24 -8.38 7.95 1.71
N ALA A 25 -7.33 7.13 1.86
CA ALA A 25 -5.98 7.61 2.11
C ALA A 25 -5.43 8.39 0.90
N LYS A 26 -5.66 7.89 -0.32
CA LYS A 26 -5.31 8.61 -1.56
C LYS A 26 -6.07 9.93 -1.70
N ASN A 27 -7.35 9.94 -1.36
CA ASN A 27 -8.15 11.17 -1.36
C ASN A 27 -7.63 12.20 -0.34
N TRP A 28 -7.26 11.75 0.87
CA TRP A 28 -6.64 12.59 1.89
C TRP A 28 -5.32 13.21 1.38
N MET A 29 -4.44 12.40 0.78
CA MET A 29 -3.16 12.89 0.22
C MET A 29 -3.38 13.94 -0.87
N LYS A 30 -4.38 13.74 -1.75
CA LYS A 30 -4.74 14.70 -2.79
C LYS A 30 -5.22 16.03 -2.19
N ASN A 31 -6.05 15.97 -1.15
CA ASN A 31 -6.55 17.16 -0.45
C ASN A 31 -5.41 17.95 0.20
N GLU A 32 -4.50 17.26 0.89
CA GLU A 32 -3.33 17.88 1.53
C GLU A 32 -2.39 18.53 0.51
N ARG A 33 -2.11 17.86 -0.61
CA ARG A 33 -1.33 18.45 -1.72
C ARG A 33 -2.00 19.71 -2.26
N SER A 34 -3.32 19.69 -2.44
CA SER A 34 -4.08 20.83 -2.95
C SER A 34 -4.04 22.02 -1.98
N GLN A 35 -4.14 21.78 -0.67
CA GLN A 35 -4.02 22.81 0.36
C GLN A 35 -2.61 23.42 0.39
N LEU A 36 -1.58 22.58 0.31
CA LEU A 36 -0.18 23.01 0.26
C LEU A 36 0.11 23.89 -0.96
N GLU A 37 -0.43 23.53 -2.14
CA GLU A 37 -0.34 24.36 -3.34
C GLU A 37 -1.10 25.69 -3.20
N ALA A 38 -2.24 25.70 -2.51
CA ALA A 38 -2.99 26.92 -2.26
C ALA A 38 -2.22 27.90 -1.37
N ARG A 39 -1.59 27.41 -0.29
CA ARG A 39 -0.73 28.23 0.58
C ARG A 39 0.44 28.84 -0.18
N ARG A 40 1.16 28.04 -0.96
CA ARG A 40 2.27 28.56 -1.79
C ARG A 40 1.86 29.66 -2.79
N ARG A 41 0.59 29.70 -3.21
CA ARG A 41 0.10 30.77 -4.09
C ARG A 41 -0.23 32.05 -3.32
N THR A 42 -0.66 31.96 -2.07
CA THR A 42 -0.95 33.13 -1.24
C THR A 42 0.32 33.87 -0.82
N ASP A 43 1.39 33.12 -0.51
CA ASP A 43 2.65 33.69 0.01
C ASP A 43 3.38 34.58 -1.01
N ILE A 44 3.15 34.37 -2.31
CA ILE A 44 3.75 35.20 -3.37
C ILE A 44 3.25 36.66 -3.30
N ILE A 45 2.08 36.89 -2.70
CA ILE A 45 1.41 38.20 -2.69
C ILE A 45 1.77 39.00 -1.41
N THR A 46 2.13 38.33 -0.32
CA THR A 46 2.47 38.95 0.96
C THR A 46 3.98 39.09 1.12
N THR A 47 4.56 40.15 0.57
CA THR A 47 6.02 40.38 0.52
C THR A 47 6.69 40.77 1.85
N GLU A 48 5.99 40.77 2.99
CA GLU A 48 6.56 41.28 4.23
C GLU A 48 6.29 40.34 5.42
N GLY A 49 7.25 39.45 5.69
CA GLY A 49 7.44 38.89 7.03
C GLY A 49 7.10 37.42 7.28
N ASP A 50 6.96 36.58 6.25
CA ASP A 50 6.69 35.15 6.49
C ASP A 50 7.79 34.49 7.32
N SER A 51 7.36 33.81 8.38
CA SER A 51 8.23 33.10 9.28
C SER A 51 8.94 31.97 8.53
N GLN A 52 10.28 31.92 8.59
CA GLN A 52 11.08 30.84 7.98
C GLN A 52 10.61 29.44 8.41
N GLU A 53 9.95 29.34 9.58
CA GLU A 53 9.37 28.12 10.11
C GLU A 53 8.23 27.56 9.24
N GLU A 54 7.35 28.40 8.71
CA GLU A 54 6.23 27.95 7.87
C GLU A 54 6.73 27.37 6.55
N VAL A 55 7.69 28.04 5.91
CA VAL A 55 8.36 27.53 4.70
C VAL A 55 9.03 26.19 4.97
N GLN A 56 9.67 26.03 6.14
CA GLN A 56 10.29 24.76 6.51
C GLN A 56 9.24 23.66 6.75
N ARG A 57 8.12 23.98 7.42
CA ARG A 57 7.00 23.07 7.66
C ARG A 57 6.40 22.57 6.34
N ASP A 58 6.18 23.47 5.39
CA ASP A 58 5.63 23.14 4.07
C ASP A 58 6.59 22.30 3.22
N ARG A 59 7.91 22.51 3.35
CA ARG A 59 8.92 21.63 2.73
C ARG A 59 8.90 20.23 3.34
N ARG A 60 8.77 20.10 4.67
CA ARG A 60 8.66 18.80 5.34
C ARG A 60 7.39 18.06 4.92
N LEU A 61 6.26 18.76 4.87
CA LEU A 61 4.98 18.17 4.45
C LEU A 61 5.04 17.70 2.99
N GLN A 62 5.62 18.50 2.10
CA GLN A 62 5.84 18.11 0.71
C GLN A 62 6.66 16.82 0.62
N SER A 63 7.83 16.80 1.28
CA SER A 63 8.72 15.63 1.25
C SER A 63 8.06 14.39 1.82
N PHE A 64 7.22 14.53 2.85
CA PHE A 64 6.44 13.44 3.40
C PHE A 64 5.42 12.91 2.40
N LEU A 65 4.60 13.80 1.82
CA LEU A 65 3.59 13.41 0.85
C LEU A 65 4.20 12.74 -0.39
N ASP A 66 5.40 13.17 -0.80
CA ASP A 66 6.13 12.61 -1.96
C ASP A 66 6.75 11.24 -1.67
N GLY A 67 7.14 10.97 -0.42
CA GLY A 67 7.64 9.67 0.00
C GLY A 67 6.56 8.68 0.47
N LEU A 68 5.32 9.13 0.62
CA LEU A 68 4.24 8.32 1.16
C LEU A 68 3.64 7.38 0.11
N VAL A 69 3.84 6.08 0.30
CA VAL A 69 3.29 5.01 -0.53
C VAL A 69 2.12 4.36 0.21
N VAL A 70 0.96 4.30 -0.44
CA VAL A 70 -0.24 3.66 0.13
C VAL A 70 -0.73 2.59 -0.82
N ALA A 71 -0.92 1.38 -0.30
CA ALA A 71 -1.43 0.24 -1.06
C ALA A 71 -2.41 -0.59 -0.24
N SER A 72 -3.18 -1.44 -0.93
CA SER A 72 -4.00 -2.46 -0.30
C SER A 72 -3.64 -3.86 -0.77
N VAL A 73 -3.67 -4.83 0.15
CA VAL A 73 -3.35 -6.24 -0.13
C VAL A 73 -4.42 -7.20 0.41
N ALA A 74 -4.43 -8.42 -0.12
CA ALA A 74 -5.27 -9.51 0.38
C ALA A 74 -4.55 -10.29 1.48
N LEU A 75 -5.30 -10.83 2.44
CA LEU A 75 -4.80 -11.77 3.47
C LEU A 75 -5.02 -13.23 3.03
N ASP A 76 -4.79 -13.52 1.76
CA ASP A 76 -5.05 -14.85 1.20
C ASP A 76 -3.92 -15.84 1.58
N GLU A 77 -4.30 -17.02 2.08
CA GLU A 77 -3.42 -18.14 2.40
C GLU A 77 -2.54 -18.58 1.22
N THR A 78 -3.04 -18.49 -0.02
CA THR A 78 -2.32 -18.93 -1.22
C THR A 78 -1.26 -17.94 -1.67
N SER A 79 -1.31 -16.69 -1.19
CA SER A 79 -0.29 -15.68 -1.52
C SER A 79 0.99 -15.82 -0.69
N VAL A 80 0.99 -16.75 0.28
CA VAL A 80 2.13 -16.97 1.18
C VAL A 80 2.56 -18.43 1.25
N SER A 81 2.26 -19.20 0.20
CA SER A 81 3.02 -20.41 -0.06
C SER A 81 4.44 -19.95 -0.36
N PRO A 82 5.44 -20.25 0.50
CA PRO A 82 6.81 -20.14 0.04
C PRO A 82 6.87 -20.96 -1.25
N LEU A 83 7.43 -20.38 -2.31
CA LEU A 83 7.90 -21.21 -3.42
C LEU A 83 8.82 -22.24 -2.76
N ASP A 84 8.33 -23.45 -2.54
CA ASP A 84 9.17 -24.59 -2.20
C ASP A 84 10.01 -24.83 -3.45
N VAL A 85 11.16 -24.15 -3.51
CA VAL A 85 12.16 -24.26 -4.57
C VAL A 85 12.83 -25.65 -4.55
N ASN A 86 12.40 -26.56 -3.66
CA ASN A 86 13.07 -27.84 -3.42
C ASN A 86 12.38 -29.10 -3.97
N ASP A 87 11.31 -29.01 -4.76
CA ASP A 87 10.82 -30.19 -5.52
C ASP A 87 11.57 -30.41 -6.84
N ARG A 88 12.90 -30.26 -6.81
CA ARG A 88 13.79 -30.82 -7.82
C ARG A 88 14.41 -32.12 -7.31
N LEU A 89 14.00 -33.19 -7.98
CA LEU A 89 14.68 -34.50 -8.14
C LEU A 89 14.37 -35.59 -7.09
N SER A 90 13.28 -36.31 -7.34
CA SER A 90 13.26 -37.77 -7.17
C SER A 90 12.33 -38.42 -8.20
N SER A 91 12.75 -38.39 -9.47
CA SER A 91 12.23 -39.30 -10.48
C SER A 91 13.03 -40.61 -10.40
N SER A 92 12.49 -41.61 -9.70
CA SER A 92 12.91 -43.01 -9.87
C SER A 92 11.88 -43.73 -10.73
N PRO A 93 12.28 -44.37 -11.85
CA PRO A 93 11.40 -45.20 -12.63
C PRO A 93 11.50 -46.64 -12.12
N THR A 94 10.42 -47.17 -11.53
CA THR A 94 10.28 -48.62 -11.36
C THR A 94 9.01 -49.10 -12.03
N SER A 95 9.23 -49.66 -13.22
CA SER A 95 8.37 -50.60 -13.91
C SER A 95 7.91 -51.73 -12.99
N SER A 96 6.60 -52.02 -12.97
CA SER A 96 6.13 -53.42 -13.01
C SER A 96 4.66 -53.51 -13.41
N LEU A 97 4.44 -54.51 -14.24
CA LEU A 97 3.23 -54.94 -14.94
C LEU A 97 2.10 -55.44 -14.01
N THR A 98 0.91 -55.49 -14.63
CA THR A 98 -0.29 -56.30 -14.33
C THR A 98 -1.17 -55.93 -13.12
N SER A 99 -2.36 -55.37 -13.41
CA SER A 99 -3.63 -56.05 -13.08
C SER A 99 -4.85 -55.38 -13.74
N PHE A 100 -5.58 -56.22 -14.47
CA PHE A 100 -7.03 -56.33 -14.69
C PHE A 100 -7.99 -55.13 -14.48
N PHE A 101 -8.79 -54.92 -15.52
CA PHE A 101 -9.99 -54.10 -15.61
C PHE A 101 -10.94 -54.30 -14.42
N THR A 102 -11.08 -53.28 -13.58
CA THR A 102 -12.32 -53.04 -12.83
C THR A 102 -12.78 -51.62 -13.12
N ARG A 103 -13.86 -51.52 -13.89
CA ARG A 103 -14.54 -50.28 -14.28
C ARG A 103 -15.35 -49.79 -13.08
N ASN A 104 -14.68 -49.14 -12.14
CA ASN A 104 -15.36 -48.37 -11.09
C ASN A 104 -15.54 -46.94 -11.57
N ASN A 105 -16.80 -46.53 -11.74
CA ASN A 105 -17.23 -45.14 -11.76
C ASN A 105 -16.90 -44.53 -10.39
N SER A 106 -15.63 -44.16 -10.18
CA SER A 106 -15.25 -43.18 -9.19
C SER A 106 -15.72 -41.85 -9.73
N VAL A 107 -16.89 -41.40 -9.28
CA VAL A 107 -17.22 -39.98 -9.28
C VAL A 107 -16.09 -39.36 -8.47
N ASP A 108 -15.12 -38.76 -9.17
CA ASP A 108 -14.14 -37.88 -8.58
C ASP A 108 -14.94 -36.76 -7.94
N THR A 109 -15.28 -37.00 -6.68
CA THR A 109 -15.73 -36.02 -5.74
C THR A 109 -14.48 -35.21 -5.50
N ILE A 110 -14.19 -34.31 -6.45
CA ILE A 110 -13.38 -33.13 -6.18
C ILE A 110 -14.03 -32.61 -4.92
N ASN A 111 -13.34 -32.78 -3.80
CA ASN A 111 -13.66 -32.12 -2.55
C ASN A 111 -13.55 -30.64 -2.91
N SER A 112 -14.66 -30.10 -3.42
CA SER A 112 -15.04 -28.72 -3.36
C SER A 112 -15.10 -28.45 -1.88
N THR A 113 -13.93 -28.24 -1.28
CA THR A 113 -13.76 -27.51 -0.05
C THR A 113 -14.43 -26.19 -0.35
N SER A 114 -15.72 -26.15 -0.03
CA SER A 114 -16.57 -25.00 -0.22
C SER A 114 -15.82 -23.87 0.44
N CYS A 115 -15.36 -22.93 -0.37
CA CYS A 115 -14.68 -21.77 0.13
C CYS A 115 -15.61 -21.12 1.17
N VAL A 116 -15.36 -21.37 2.47
CA VAL A 116 -16.14 -20.83 3.61
C VAL A 116 -16.11 -19.29 3.62
N THR A 117 -15.29 -18.72 2.75
CA THR A 117 -15.04 -17.29 2.60
C THR A 117 -15.80 -16.68 1.41
N CYS A 118 -16.44 -17.52 0.61
CA CYS A 118 -17.17 -17.19 -0.59
C CYS A 118 -18.65 -17.41 -0.28
N ASP A 119 -19.29 -16.34 0.17
CA ASP A 119 -20.66 -16.20 0.67
C ASP A 119 -21.78 -16.66 -0.31
N GLY A 120 -21.73 -17.90 -0.82
CA GLY A 120 -22.70 -18.51 -1.76
C GLY A 120 -22.37 -18.34 -3.24
N GLU A 121 -21.27 -17.67 -3.59
CA GLU A 121 -20.79 -17.59 -4.97
C GLU A 121 -19.78 -18.72 -5.23
N THR A 122 -20.12 -19.63 -6.16
CA THR A 122 -19.23 -20.67 -6.68
C THR A 122 -17.97 -20.03 -7.25
N CYS A 123 -16.87 -20.08 -6.49
CA CYS A 123 -15.58 -19.62 -6.96
C CYS A 123 -14.98 -20.67 -7.88
N SER A 124 -15.24 -20.53 -9.19
CA SER A 124 -14.80 -21.51 -10.19
C SER A 124 -13.29 -21.51 -10.48
N SER A 125 -12.45 -20.74 -9.77
CA SER A 125 -10.99 -20.81 -9.93
C SER A 125 -10.23 -20.24 -8.71
N PRO A 126 -9.27 -20.98 -8.12
CA PRO A 126 -8.52 -20.56 -6.92
C PRO A 126 -7.46 -19.47 -7.14
N LEU A 127 -7.35 -18.85 -8.32
CA LEU A 127 -6.24 -17.94 -8.65
C LEU A 127 -6.65 -16.58 -9.22
N ARG A 128 -7.94 -16.29 -9.38
CA ARG A 128 -8.35 -15.00 -9.96
C ARG A 128 -8.59 -13.96 -8.88
N ARG A 129 -7.68 -12.99 -8.81
CA ARG A 129 -7.79 -11.75 -8.03
C ARG A 129 -9.19 -11.16 -8.25
N LYS A 130 -9.95 -10.98 -7.18
CA LYS A 130 -11.35 -10.50 -7.24
C LYS A 130 -11.36 -9.00 -7.52
N LYS A 131 -12.06 -8.58 -8.56
CA LYS A 131 -12.33 -7.15 -8.82
C LYS A 131 -13.02 -6.51 -7.60
N VAL A 132 -12.83 -5.19 -7.45
CA VAL A 132 -13.53 -4.42 -6.42
C VAL A 132 -15.04 -4.62 -6.56
N LYS A 133 -15.74 -4.85 -5.45
CA LYS A 133 -17.19 -5.05 -5.49
C LYS A 133 -17.88 -3.78 -5.98
N VAL A 134 -18.80 -3.92 -6.92
CA VAL A 134 -19.57 -2.79 -7.49
C VAL A 134 -20.28 -1.97 -6.42
N LYS A 135 -20.79 -2.61 -5.36
CA LYS A 135 -21.41 -1.91 -4.22
C LYS A 135 -20.43 -1.02 -3.44
N ALA A 136 -19.16 -1.44 -3.34
CA ALA A 136 -18.12 -0.62 -2.73
C ALA A 136 -17.79 0.60 -3.59
N ILE A 137 -17.66 0.41 -4.91
CA ILE A 137 -17.43 1.51 -5.87
C ILE A 137 -18.57 2.54 -5.76
N LYS A 138 -19.83 2.09 -5.80
CA LYS A 138 -21.00 2.97 -5.65
C LYS A 138 -21.00 3.73 -4.32
N ALA A 139 -20.67 3.06 -3.22
CA ALA A 139 -20.63 3.69 -1.90
C ALA A 139 -19.56 4.78 -1.79
N MET A 140 -18.37 4.55 -2.35
CA MET A 140 -17.29 5.56 -2.37
C MET A 140 -17.62 6.73 -3.29
N ALA A 141 -18.24 6.45 -4.45
CA ALA A 141 -18.63 7.47 -5.41
C ALA A 141 -19.64 8.48 -4.86
N ILE A 142 -20.50 8.08 -3.91
CA ILE A 142 -21.43 9.00 -3.20
C ILE A 142 -20.66 10.12 -2.50
N ASP A 143 -19.51 9.81 -1.90
CA ASP A 143 -18.68 10.79 -1.22
C ASP A 143 -17.55 11.35 -2.14
N GLY A 144 -17.66 11.15 -3.46
CA GLY A 144 -16.75 11.73 -4.46
C GLY A 144 -15.40 11.02 -4.61
N VAL A 145 -15.26 9.79 -4.08
CA VAL A 145 -14.01 9.01 -4.20
C VAL A 145 -14.21 7.87 -5.19
N ASP A 146 -13.33 7.82 -6.21
CA ASP A 146 -13.35 6.76 -7.21
C ASP A 146 -12.34 5.66 -6.87
N ILE A 147 -12.82 4.41 -6.83
CA ILE A 147 -12.02 3.20 -6.63
C ILE A 147 -12.27 2.16 -7.73
N SER A 148 -12.85 2.57 -8.86
CA SER A 148 -13.21 1.67 -9.96
C SER A 148 -12.00 1.06 -10.68
N ASP A 149 -10.92 1.82 -10.78
CA ASP A 149 -9.65 1.40 -11.39
C ASP A 149 -8.74 0.60 -10.44
N ALA A 150 -9.18 0.40 -9.20
CA ALA A 150 -8.34 -0.26 -8.22
C ALA A 150 -8.19 -1.76 -8.53
N THR A 151 -6.94 -2.20 -8.61
CA THR A 151 -6.58 -3.59 -8.87
C THR A 151 -6.07 -4.25 -7.59
N PRO A 152 -6.44 -5.50 -7.31
CA PRO A 152 -5.90 -6.21 -6.15
C PRO A 152 -4.39 -6.43 -6.32
N LYS A 153 -3.63 -6.01 -5.32
CA LYS A 153 -2.17 -6.16 -5.27
C LYS A 153 -1.78 -7.26 -4.27
N THR A 154 -0.71 -7.97 -4.58
CA THR A 154 -0.02 -8.82 -3.60
C THR A 154 0.99 -7.99 -2.82
N ILE A 155 1.45 -8.48 -1.67
CA ILE A 155 2.52 -7.80 -0.93
C ILE A 155 3.80 -7.70 -1.77
N HIS A 156 4.10 -8.72 -2.57
CA HIS A 156 5.25 -8.69 -3.49
C HIS A 156 5.10 -7.61 -4.56
N ASP A 157 3.90 -7.38 -5.09
CA ASP A 157 3.66 -6.28 -6.04
C ASP A 157 4.00 -4.94 -5.38
N VAL A 158 3.56 -4.71 -4.13
CA VAL A 158 3.82 -3.47 -3.39
C VAL A 158 5.32 -3.27 -3.11
N LEU A 159 6.01 -4.32 -2.65
CA LEU A 159 7.44 -4.26 -2.33
C LEU A 159 8.34 -4.24 -3.57
N SER A 160 7.85 -4.66 -4.72
CA SER A 160 8.61 -4.58 -5.98
C SER A 160 8.53 -3.18 -6.56
N SER A 161 7.36 -2.54 -6.50
CA SER A 161 7.16 -1.17 -6.98
C SER A 161 8.02 -0.12 -6.26
N SER A 162 8.36 -0.32 -4.98
CA SER A 162 9.19 0.63 -4.24
C SER A 162 10.67 0.65 -4.65
N SER A 163 11.14 -0.38 -5.38
CA SER A 163 12.56 -0.54 -5.72
C SER A 163 12.94 -0.06 -7.13
N GLY A 164 11.96 0.19 -7.99
CA GLY A 164 12.20 0.70 -9.33
C GLY A 164 12.29 2.23 -9.32
N GLY A 165 13.51 2.77 -9.33
CA GLY A 165 13.73 4.21 -9.37
C GLY A 165 12.94 4.90 -10.49
N GLY A 166 12.13 5.89 -10.10
CA GLY A 166 11.74 7.03 -10.95
C GLY A 166 10.92 6.77 -12.21
N GLY A 167 10.41 5.56 -12.44
CA GLY A 167 9.44 5.34 -13.51
C GLY A 167 8.11 5.95 -13.10
N GLU A 168 7.70 7.05 -13.74
CA GLU A 168 6.37 7.66 -13.61
C GLU A 168 5.27 6.59 -13.71
N GLU A 169 4.90 5.96 -12.59
CA GLU A 169 3.60 5.33 -12.45
C GLU A 169 2.63 6.51 -12.42
N GLN A 170 2.20 6.89 -13.64
CA GLN A 170 1.23 7.92 -13.88
C GLN A 170 0.10 7.73 -12.88
N LEU A 171 0.04 8.62 -11.89
CA LEU A 171 -1.22 9.05 -11.34
C LEU A 171 -2.05 9.44 -12.55
N SER A 172 -2.87 8.50 -13.03
CA SER A 172 -3.95 8.75 -13.95
C SER A 172 -4.98 9.60 -13.20
N LEU A 173 -4.60 10.83 -12.90
CA LEU A 173 -5.51 11.95 -12.91
C LEU A 173 -6.18 11.85 -14.27
N SER A 174 -7.40 11.32 -14.27
CA SER A 174 -8.33 11.40 -15.37
C SER A 174 -8.48 12.89 -15.71
N ARG A 175 -7.59 13.36 -16.60
CA ARG A 175 -7.66 14.66 -17.24
C ARG A 175 -8.93 14.63 -18.08
N CYS A 176 -10.02 15.10 -17.50
CA CYS A 176 -11.17 15.55 -18.26
C CYS A 176 -10.65 16.57 -19.27
N SER A 177 -10.64 16.18 -20.55
CA SER A 177 -9.97 16.89 -21.62
C SER A 177 -10.58 18.27 -21.86
N LYS A 178 -10.05 19.29 -21.19
CA LYS A 178 -10.19 20.69 -21.61
C LYS A 178 -8.91 21.08 -22.34
N SER A 179 -9.02 21.14 -23.67
CA SER A 179 -8.04 21.72 -24.59
C SER A 179 -7.50 23.05 -24.04
N ARG A 180 -6.24 23.07 -23.61
CA ARG A 180 -5.48 24.30 -23.37
C ARG A 180 -4.28 24.31 -24.31
N SER A 181 -4.20 25.36 -25.11
CA SER A 181 -3.09 25.68 -25.99
C SER A 181 -1.77 25.79 -25.19
N PHE A 182 -0.79 24.97 -25.52
CA PHE A 182 0.57 25.06 -24.98
C PHE A 182 1.24 26.36 -25.46
N SER A 183 1.84 27.11 -24.52
CA SER A 183 2.59 28.34 -24.80
C SER A 183 4.04 28.02 -25.15
N LEU A 184 4.54 28.66 -26.22
CA LEU A 184 5.91 28.55 -26.74
C LEU A 184 7.00 28.84 -25.68
N LEU A 185 6.63 29.53 -24.59
CA LEU A 185 7.51 29.87 -23.47
C LEU A 185 7.98 28.64 -22.66
N GLU A 186 7.18 27.58 -22.57
CA GLU A 186 7.58 26.34 -21.87
C GLU A 186 8.60 25.53 -22.68
N MET A 187 8.50 25.58 -24.01
CA MET A 187 9.46 24.90 -24.90
C MET A 187 10.85 25.53 -24.79
N LEU A 188 10.94 26.86 -24.66
CA LEU A 188 12.22 27.58 -24.52
C LEU A 188 12.93 27.32 -23.18
N ARG A 189 12.19 27.02 -22.09
CA ARG A 189 12.81 26.66 -20.80
C ARG A 189 13.49 25.29 -20.83
N GLY A 190 13.00 24.35 -21.64
CA GLY A 190 13.59 23.01 -21.77
C GLY A 190 14.97 23.01 -22.44
N VAL A 191 15.20 23.90 -23.42
CA VAL A 191 16.44 23.91 -24.23
C VAL A 191 17.63 24.50 -23.45
N SER A 192 17.39 25.45 -22.54
CA SER A 192 18.47 26.10 -21.77
C SER A 192 19.15 25.16 -20.77
N LEU A 193 18.43 24.15 -20.26
CA LEU A 193 18.92 23.24 -19.23
C LEU A 193 19.84 22.13 -19.77
N GLN A 194 19.82 21.86 -21.07
CA GLN A 194 20.73 20.87 -21.68
C GLN A 194 22.12 21.45 -22.04
N MET A 195 22.26 22.77 -22.18
CA MET A 195 23.55 23.37 -22.52
C MET A 195 24.51 23.53 -21.32
N SER A 196 24.04 23.40 -20.08
CA SER A 196 24.86 23.62 -18.88
C SER A 196 25.59 22.39 -18.34
N LEU A 197 25.34 21.19 -18.88
CA LEU A 197 25.96 19.94 -18.41
C LEU A 197 27.24 19.52 -19.17
N ALA A 198 27.65 20.25 -20.21
CA ALA A 198 28.79 19.88 -21.05
C ALA A 198 30.17 20.37 -20.57
N TYR A 199 30.29 20.93 -19.34
CA TYR A 199 31.52 21.63 -18.91
C TYR A 199 32.13 21.17 -17.57
N ALA A 200 31.81 19.97 -17.06
CA ALA A 200 32.47 19.43 -15.87
C ALA A 200 33.63 18.49 -16.27
N GLY A 201 34.85 18.90 -15.92
CA GLY A 201 36.11 18.36 -16.40
C GLY A 201 36.56 17.03 -15.80
N VAL A 202 37.52 16.46 -16.53
CA VAL A 202 38.30 15.24 -16.29
C VAL A 202 39.25 15.45 -15.09
N VAL A 203 39.21 14.54 -14.13
CA VAL A 203 40.30 14.33 -13.14
C VAL A 203 40.66 12.86 -13.18
N GLU A 204 41.87 12.57 -13.65
CA GLU A 204 42.51 11.25 -13.54
C GLU A 204 43.07 11.08 -12.12
N VAL A 205 42.85 9.91 -11.52
CA VAL A 205 43.62 9.45 -10.34
C VAL A 205 43.93 7.96 -10.51
N GLU A 206 45.20 7.67 -10.27
CA GLU A 206 45.98 6.45 -10.51
C GLU A 206 45.67 5.26 -9.58
N ASP A 207 46.33 4.15 -9.93
CA ASP A 207 46.15 2.74 -9.58
C ASP A 207 46.58 2.25 -8.17
N THR A 208 46.03 1.08 -7.80
CA THR A 208 46.54 -0.04 -6.94
C THR A 208 46.59 0.10 -5.40
N PRO A 209 46.63 -1.00 -4.58
CA PRO A 209 46.61 -2.44 -4.88
C PRO A 209 45.58 -3.29 -4.08
N GLU A 210 45.50 -4.57 -4.49
CA GLU A 210 44.77 -5.71 -3.93
C GLU A 210 45.19 -6.08 -2.49
N SER A 211 44.21 -6.45 -1.64
CA SER A 211 44.43 -7.41 -0.55
C SER A 211 43.11 -8.06 -0.09
N GLU A 212 43.19 -9.38 0.02
CA GLU A 212 42.19 -10.39 0.37
C GLU A 212 41.63 -10.24 1.80
N ASP A 213 40.32 -10.44 2.01
CA ASP A 213 39.77 -11.62 2.74
C ASP A 213 38.22 -11.55 2.82
N VAL A 214 37.57 -12.66 2.48
CA VAL A 214 36.15 -12.79 2.10
C VAL A 214 35.32 -13.22 3.30
N GLY A 215 34.80 -12.23 4.04
CA GLY A 215 33.80 -12.42 5.09
C GLY A 215 32.37 -12.10 4.62
N THR A 216 31.84 -12.86 3.64
CA THR A 216 30.43 -12.77 3.22
C THR A 216 29.51 -13.34 4.29
N ALA A 217 29.19 -12.56 5.32
CA ALA A 217 28.15 -12.86 6.29
C ALA A 217 27.20 -11.66 6.46
N ASN A 218 26.02 -11.80 5.83
CA ASN A 218 24.74 -11.25 6.27
C ASN A 218 24.42 -9.75 6.08
N THR A 219 24.66 -9.18 4.89
CA THR A 219 24.03 -7.91 4.46
C THR A 219 22.63 -8.09 3.85
N LEU A 220 21.97 -9.24 4.07
CA LEU A 220 20.70 -9.61 3.43
C LEU A 220 19.43 -9.11 4.17
N ASP A 221 19.57 -8.46 5.34
CA ASP A 221 18.45 -8.13 6.22
C ASP A 221 17.92 -6.68 6.12
N GLU A 222 18.37 -5.86 5.16
CA GLU A 222 17.60 -4.66 4.75
C GLU A 222 16.39 -5.04 3.89
N GLN A 223 15.69 -6.09 4.32
CA GLN A 223 14.56 -6.69 3.66
C GLN A 223 13.38 -5.74 3.81
N ARG A 224 13.15 -4.99 2.72
CA ARG A 224 11.98 -4.15 2.38
C ARG A 224 10.81 -4.33 3.35
N SER A 225 10.84 -3.58 4.45
CA SER A 225 9.81 -3.64 5.46
C SER A 225 8.70 -2.65 5.12
N VAL A 226 7.47 -3.07 5.37
CA VAL A 226 6.33 -2.16 5.39
C VAL A 226 6.41 -1.36 6.69
N ASP A 227 6.23 -0.04 6.64
CA ASP A 227 6.28 0.76 7.87
C ASP A 227 5.05 0.53 8.74
N SER A 228 3.86 0.56 8.13
CA SER A 228 2.61 0.33 8.84
C SER A 228 1.67 -0.60 8.08
N LEU A 229 1.34 -1.73 8.69
CA LEU A 229 0.34 -2.69 8.24
C LEU A 229 -0.97 -2.47 9.00
N VAL A 230 -2.03 -2.11 8.30
CA VAL A 230 -3.36 -1.90 8.88
C VAL A 230 -4.28 -3.05 8.47
N VAL A 231 -4.68 -3.89 9.43
CA VAL A 231 -5.57 -5.04 9.23
C VAL A 231 -7.03 -4.64 9.54
N LEU A 232 -7.90 -4.75 8.53
CA LEU A 232 -9.30 -4.31 8.62
C LEU A 232 -10.27 -5.44 8.99
N CYS A 233 -9.84 -6.70 9.09
CA CYS A 233 -10.71 -7.83 9.45
C CYS A 233 -10.29 -8.52 10.75
N ALA A 234 -11.28 -9.05 11.46
CA ALA A 234 -11.10 -10.02 12.55
C ALA A 234 -10.75 -11.43 12.01
N CYS A 235 -9.80 -11.50 11.09
CA CYS A 235 -9.28 -12.77 10.56
C CYS A 235 -8.41 -13.48 11.61
N ALA A 236 -8.19 -14.79 11.46
CA ALA A 236 -7.30 -15.55 12.35
C ALA A 236 -5.88 -14.96 12.35
N ASP A 237 -5.21 -15.01 13.51
CA ASP A 237 -3.89 -14.40 13.66
C ASP A 237 -2.80 -15.09 12.83
N SER A 238 -2.99 -16.36 12.46
CA SER A 238 -2.10 -17.08 11.54
C SER A 238 -1.94 -16.39 10.18
N LEU A 239 -3.00 -15.76 9.67
CA LEU A 239 -2.95 -14.99 8.42
C LEU A 239 -2.26 -13.64 8.58
N LYS A 240 -2.34 -13.07 9.78
CA LYS A 240 -1.74 -11.77 10.09
C LYS A 240 -0.26 -11.90 10.38
N GLN A 241 0.16 -12.99 11.01
CA GLN A 241 1.51 -13.20 11.50
C GLN A 241 2.53 -13.00 10.38
N LYS A 242 2.34 -13.65 9.23
CA LYS A 242 3.27 -13.54 8.10
C LYS A 242 3.45 -12.11 7.57
N LEU A 243 2.38 -11.32 7.49
CA LEU A 243 2.49 -9.92 7.07
C LEU A 243 3.01 -9.03 8.19
N SER A 244 2.70 -9.37 9.45
CA SER A 244 3.21 -8.65 10.61
C SER A 244 4.71 -8.83 10.77
N ASP A 245 5.25 -9.99 10.41
CA ASP A 245 6.70 -10.25 10.44
C ASP A 245 7.44 -9.39 9.41
N MET A 246 6.75 -8.95 8.34
CA MET A 246 7.28 -8.06 7.31
C MET A 246 7.04 -6.57 7.60
N SER A 247 6.33 -6.25 8.67
CA SER A 247 5.90 -4.89 8.99
C SER A 247 6.53 -4.39 10.29
N LYS A 248 6.95 -3.13 10.32
CA LYS A 248 7.47 -2.51 11.55
C LYS A 248 6.35 -2.32 12.58
N GLU A 249 5.17 -1.93 12.11
CA GLU A 249 3.99 -1.72 12.94
C GLU A 249 2.77 -2.44 12.37
N THR A 250 1.96 -3.06 13.23
CA THR A 250 0.70 -3.70 12.84
C THR A 250 -0.47 -3.15 13.67
N LEU A 251 -1.45 -2.56 12.98
CA LEU A 251 -2.67 -1.98 13.55
C LEU A 251 -3.89 -2.84 13.19
N ASN A 252 -4.70 -3.20 14.18
CA ASN A 252 -5.93 -3.98 13.97
C ASN A 252 -7.15 -3.09 14.17
N TRP A 253 -7.89 -2.80 13.10
CA TRP A 253 -9.08 -1.94 13.17
C TRP A 253 -10.40 -2.68 13.31
N ASN A 254 -10.44 -3.99 13.03
CA ASN A 254 -11.59 -4.88 13.19
C ASN A 254 -12.92 -4.26 12.72
N ILE A 255 -13.00 -3.93 11.42
CA ILE A 255 -14.19 -3.31 10.84
C ILE A 255 -15.11 -4.40 10.27
N ASP A 256 -16.40 -4.32 10.59
CA ASP A 256 -17.39 -5.29 10.15
C ASP A 256 -17.40 -5.46 8.63
N ALA A 257 -17.64 -6.69 8.18
CA ALA A 257 -17.75 -6.95 6.75
C ALA A 257 -19.07 -6.37 6.23
N PRO A 258 -19.05 -5.42 5.27
CA PRO A 258 -20.30 -4.81 4.78
C PRO A 258 -21.21 -5.83 4.09
N THR A 259 -20.65 -6.95 3.60
CA THR A 259 -21.43 -8.06 3.01
C THR A 259 -22.29 -8.78 4.04
N ALA A 260 -21.80 -8.95 5.28
CA ALA A 260 -22.57 -9.59 6.34
C ALA A 260 -23.75 -8.70 6.75
N SER A 261 -23.50 -7.42 7.03
CA SER A 261 -24.54 -6.44 7.36
C SER A 261 -25.57 -6.25 6.23
N ALA A 262 -25.13 -6.24 4.97
CA ALA A 262 -26.03 -6.15 3.83
C ALA A 262 -27.04 -7.31 3.76
N LYS A 263 -26.63 -8.53 4.15
CA LYS A 263 -27.50 -9.72 4.19
C LYS A 263 -28.52 -9.68 5.32
N VAL A 264 -28.21 -9.00 6.43
CA VAL A 264 -29.09 -8.87 7.61
C VAL A 264 -30.17 -7.79 7.40
N GLY A 265 -30.21 -7.12 6.24
CA GLY A 265 -31.28 -6.21 5.86
C GLY A 265 -30.86 -4.75 5.68
N GLU A 266 -29.60 -4.39 5.98
CA GLU A 266 -29.09 -3.03 5.70
C GLU A 266 -28.94 -2.76 4.19
N GLY A 267 -28.84 -3.80 3.36
CA GLY A 267 -28.69 -3.68 1.92
C GLY A 267 -27.43 -2.91 1.52
N ASP A 268 -27.57 -1.95 0.61
CA ASP A 268 -26.44 -1.15 0.10
C ASP A 268 -25.94 -0.11 1.11
N MET A 269 -26.78 0.28 2.08
CA MET A 269 -26.41 1.26 3.13
C MET A 269 -25.31 0.73 4.05
N ALA A 270 -25.17 -0.59 4.20
CA ALA A 270 -24.06 -1.21 4.93
C ALA A 270 -22.70 -0.81 4.35
N TYR A 271 -22.57 -0.74 3.03
CA TYR A 271 -21.32 -0.37 2.36
C TYR A 271 -20.99 1.11 2.59
N LEU A 272 -21.99 1.99 2.55
CA LEU A 272 -21.81 3.41 2.82
C LEU A 272 -21.43 3.66 4.28
N ARG A 273 -22.10 3.00 5.23
CA ARG A 273 -21.79 3.09 6.66
C ARG A 273 -20.35 2.66 6.93
N VAL A 274 -19.96 1.48 6.43
CA VAL A 274 -18.59 0.96 6.60
C VAL A 274 -17.56 1.86 5.92
N SER A 275 -17.86 2.39 4.73
CA SER A 275 -16.99 3.36 4.05
C SER A 275 -16.70 4.59 4.91
N ARG A 276 -17.74 5.19 5.50
CA ARG A 276 -17.60 6.35 6.38
C ARG A 276 -16.85 6.04 7.68
N GLN A 277 -17.07 4.85 8.25
CA GLN A 277 -16.30 4.40 9.40
C GLN A 277 -14.80 4.26 9.06
N ILE A 278 -14.49 3.69 7.88
CA ILE A 278 -13.12 3.59 7.37
C ILE A 278 -12.54 5.00 7.16
N ARG A 279 -13.29 5.92 6.56
CA ARG A 279 -12.86 7.31 6.35
C ARG A 279 -12.37 7.95 7.63
N VAL A 280 -13.19 7.93 8.70
CA VAL A 280 -12.83 8.54 9.99
C VAL A 280 -11.55 7.94 10.55
N LYS A 281 -11.38 6.61 10.49
CA LYS A 281 -10.17 5.95 10.98
C LYS A 281 -8.94 6.29 10.13
N VAL A 282 -9.09 6.33 8.81
CA VAL A 282 -8.00 6.70 7.89
C VAL A 282 -7.58 8.15 8.08
N GLU A 283 -8.52 9.10 8.12
CA GLU A 283 -8.21 10.52 8.35
C GLU A 283 -7.51 10.73 9.70
N THR A 284 -7.99 10.07 10.76
CA THR A 284 -7.35 10.13 12.09
C THR A 284 -5.92 9.60 12.04
N PHE A 285 -5.71 8.45 11.39
CA PHE A 285 -4.38 7.85 11.25
C PHE A 285 -3.42 8.71 10.42
N MET A 286 -3.86 9.23 9.28
CA MET A 286 -3.04 10.05 8.39
C MET A 286 -2.70 11.41 9.02
N ASN A 287 -3.64 12.02 9.75
CA ASN A 287 -3.37 13.25 10.50
C ASN A 287 -2.34 13.01 11.60
N HIS A 288 -2.43 11.89 12.31
CA HIS A 288 -1.42 11.54 13.31
C HIS A 288 -0.03 11.37 12.70
N LEU A 289 0.09 10.66 11.57
CA LEU A 289 1.36 10.54 10.85
C LEU A 289 1.90 11.90 10.41
N LYS A 290 1.04 12.76 9.87
CA LYS A 290 1.38 14.14 9.49
C LYS A 290 1.93 14.92 10.69
N GLU A 291 1.24 14.91 11.83
CA GLU A 291 1.66 15.60 13.04
C GLU A 291 3.02 15.11 13.56
N SER A 292 3.24 13.80 13.58
CA SER A 292 4.51 13.18 13.97
C SER A 292 5.67 13.66 13.11
N VAL A 293 5.47 13.79 11.79
CA VAL A 293 6.47 14.33 10.86
C VAL A 293 6.69 15.83 11.05
N MET A 294 5.61 16.60 11.22
CA MET A 294 5.73 18.05 11.36
C MET A 294 6.48 18.44 12.64
N ASN A 295 6.27 17.70 13.73
CA ASN A 295 6.89 17.97 15.02
C ASN A 295 8.38 17.54 15.08
N GLY A 296 8.93 16.95 14.01
CA GLY A 296 10.33 16.53 13.96
C GLY A 296 10.66 15.36 14.88
N ASN A 297 9.66 14.66 15.40
CA ASN A 297 9.82 13.55 16.35
C ASN A 297 10.05 12.19 15.67
N LEU A 298 10.29 12.18 14.36
CA LEU A 298 10.41 10.92 13.59
C LEU A 298 11.73 10.18 13.82
N ASP A 299 12.70 10.78 14.51
CA ASP A 299 13.97 10.11 14.86
C ASP A 299 13.82 9.07 15.98
N CYS A 300 12.62 8.88 16.54
CA CYS A 300 12.39 7.96 17.66
C CYS A 300 12.14 6.49 17.26
N CYS A 301 12.00 6.16 15.97
CA CYS A 301 11.65 4.81 15.53
C CYS A 301 12.83 3.82 15.42
N ASN A 302 14.06 4.25 15.68
CA ASN A 302 15.23 3.36 15.67
C ASN A 302 15.58 2.75 17.04
N ASN A 303 14.86 3.10 18.11
CA ASN A 303 15.10 2.54 19.43
C ASN A 303 13.90 1.68 19.87
N ASN A 304 14.18 0.46 20.32
CA ASN A 304 13.24 -0.61 20.75
C ASN A 304 12.23 -0.23 21.88
N GLU A 305 12.07 1.05 22.22
CA GLU A 305 11.17 1.57 23.24
C GLU A 305 9.79 1.99 22.70
N SER A 306 9.52 1.80 21.40
CA SER A 306 8.28 2.21 20.71
C SER A 306 6.99 1.50 21.19
N LYS A 307 7.07 0.56 22.14
CA LYS A 307 5.88 -0.09 22.73
C LYS A 307 5.03 0.86 23.58
N SER A 308 5.61 1.92 24.16
CA SER A 308 4.89 2.77 25.12
C SER A 308 3.99 3.84 24.47
N CYS A 309 4.40 4.43 23.34
CA CYS A 309 3.62 5.49 22.68
C CYS A 309 2.32 4.94 22.04
N ASN A 310 2.34 3.68 21.62
CA ASN A 310 1.22 3.03 20.93
C ASN A 310 0.06 2.62 21.86
N THR A 311 0.33 2.38 23.14
CA THR A 311 -0.73 2.13 24.14
C THR A 311 -1.61 3.34 24.35
N GLU A 312 -1.04 4.54 24.33
CA GLU A 312 -1.81 5.78 24.51
C GLU A 312 -2.66 6.09 23.27
N LEU A 313 -2.16 5.79 22.07
CA LEU A 313 -2.91 5.94 20.82
C LEU A 313 -4.08 4.95 20.73
N ARG A 314 -3.88 3.71 21.20
CA ARG A 314 -4.96 2.72 21.36
C ARG A 314 -6.02 3.19 22.35
N GLU A 315 -5.63 3.81 23.46
CA GLU A 315 -6.59 4.32 24.44
C GLU A 315 -7.34 5.58 23.98
N GLN A 316 -6.65 6.55 23.36
CA GLN A 316 -7.28 7.80 22.93
C GLN A 316 -8.23 7.62 21.74
N VAL A 317 -7.91 6.72 20.82
CA VAL A 317 -8.81 6.40 19.68
C VAL A 317 -10.05 5.63 20.16
N VAL A 318 -9.93 4.75 21.15
CA VAL A 318 -11.09 4.05 21.73
C VAL A 318 -11.96 4.99 22.55
N LYS A 319 -11.37 5.93 23.32
CA LYS A 319 -12.12 6.90 24.16
C LYS A 319 -12.88 7.96 23.36
N ARG A 320 -12.55 8.22 22.09
CA ARG A 320 -13.27 9.20 21.24
C ARG A 320 -14.35 8.59 20.34
N ILE A 321 -14.45 7.27 20.26
CA ILE A 321 -15.35 6.56 19.32
C ILE A 321 -16.56 5.91 20.02
N VAL A 322 -16.54 5.79 21.36
CA VAL A 322 -17.68 5.39 22.19
C VAL A 322 -18.36 6.63 22.75
#